data_AF-A0A9D7DF86-F1
#
_entry.id   AF-A0A9D7DF86-F1
#
_cell.length_a   1.000
_cell.length_b   1.000
_cell.length_c   1.000
_cell.angle_alpha   90.00
_cell.angle_beta   90.00
_cell.angle_gamma   90.00
#
_symmetry.space_group_name_H-M   'P 1'
#
loop_
_entity.id
_entity.type
_entity.pdbx_description
1 polymer ?
#
loop_
_entity_poly.entity_id
_entity_poly.type
_entity_poly.pdbx_seq_one_letter_code
_entity_poly.pdbx_strand_id
1 'polypeptide(L)'
;MTTATKTSAQQTQFAEWVRVHTGDLLRFARNRVKDPAVADDLVQLTFVSAWETLDRFAGDSSPRTWLFAILKHKLADHYRKVYREGIKVSGTETVGDDPSETLFVPNGHWHSDHRPQHEEDVFQEDDENEKLDRALRHCLDALPERWRTVVEMKYLLDKDSDAIREALGLSETNYWQQVHRAKLKLRACIEDRLIRKNH
;
A
#
# COMPACT_ATOMS: atom_id res chain seq x y z
N MET A 1 10.32 -25.81 22.32
CA MET A 1 9.13 -26.10 21.49
C MET A 1 9.63 -26.71 20.20
N THR A 2 9.23 -27.95 19.92
CA THR A 2 9.75 -28.81 18.86
C THR A 2 9.26 -28.29 17.50
N THR A 3 10.11 -27.67 16.70
CA THR A 3 9.80 -27.45 15.28
C THR A 3 9.78 -28.81 14.61
N ALA A 4 8.60 -29.31 14.26
CA ALA A 4 8.48 -30.47 13.40
C ALA A 4 9.17 -30.14 12.05
N THR A 5 10.17 -30.94 11.68
CA THR A 5 10.86 -30.79 10.40
C THR A 5 9.88 -31.07 9.26
N LYS A 6 9.72 -30.13 8.33
CA LYS A 6 8.81 -30.30 7.18
C LYS A 6 9.22 -31.47 6.30
N THR A 7 8.23 -32.17 5.75
CA THR A 7 8.43 -33.30 4.85
C THR A 7 9.09 -32.89 3.53
N SER A 8 9.75 -33.83 2.85
CA SER A 8 10.35 -33.58 1.52
C SER A 8 9.32 -33.16 0.46
N ALA A 9 8.09 -33.66 0.57
CA ALA A 9 6.98 -33.27 -0.29
C ALA A 9 6.60 -31.78 -0.09
N GLN A 10 6.47 -31.35 1.17
CA GLN A 10 6.21 -29.93 1.50
C GLN A 10 7.35 -29.01 1.05
N GLN A 11 8.60 -29.45 1.19
CA GLN A 11 9.77 -28.70 0.71
C GLN A 11 9.72 -28.49 -0.80
N THR A 12 9.43 -29.55 -1.56
CA THR A 12 9.35 -29.50 -3.03
C THR A 12 8.20 -28.61 -3.49
N GLN A 13 7.03 -28.76 -2.88
CA GLN A 13 5.87 -27.92 -3.20
C GLN A 13 6.14 -26.44 -2.90
N PHE A 14 6.74 -26.15 -1.75
CA PHE A 14 7.03 -24.77 -1.37
C PHE A 14 8.11 -24.14 -2.26
N ALA A 15 9.13 -24.90 -2.66
CA ALA A 15 10.13 -24.42 -3.61
C ALA A 15 9.49 -24.01 -4.95
N GLU A 16 8.46 -24.74 -5.40
CA GLU A 16 7.70 -24.36 -6.58
C GLU A 16 6.90 -23.07 -6.36
N TRP A 17 6.29 -22.87 -5.19
CA TRP A 17 5.60 -21.62 -4.86
C TRP A 17 6.55 -20.42 -4.88
N VAL A 18 7.75 -20.58 -4.32
CA VAL A 18 8.80 -19.55 -4.38
C VAL A 18 9.13 -19.22 -5.83
N ARG A 19 9.39 -20.24 -6.65
CA ARG A 19 9.75 -20.08 -8.06
C ARG A 19 8.67 -19.34 -8.86
N VAL A 20 7.41 -19.71 -8.67
CA VAL A 20 6.28 -19.18 -9.46
C VAL A 20 5.81 -17.81 -8.98
N HIS A 21 5.83 -17.53 -7.67
CA HIS A 21 5.22 -16.31 -7.12
C HIS A 21 6.20 -15.19 -6.81
N THR A 22 7.52 -15.42 -6.85
CA THR A 22 8.51 -14.37 -6.56
C THR A 22 8.36 -13.15 -7.47
N GLY A 23 8.19 -13.35 -8.78
CA GLY A 23 8.04 -12.25 -9.74
C GLY A 23 6.83 -11.36 -9.46
N ASP A 24 5.69 -11.97 -9.19
CA ASP A 24 4.43 -11.28 -8.86
C ASP A 24 4.51 -10.51 -7.55
N LEU A 25 5.03 -11.15 -6.50
CA LEU A 25 5.19 -10.52 -5.19
C LEU A 25 6.18 -9.35 -5.26
N LEU A 26 7.27 -9.49 -6.01
CA LEU A 26 8.25 -8.42 -6.24
C LEU A 26 7.65 -7.26 -7.01
N ARG A 27 6.93 -7.52 -8.10
CA ARG A 27 6.23 -6.48 -8.87
C ARG A 27 5.27 -5.70 -7.97
N PHE A 28 4.46 -6.42 -7.20
CA PHE A 28 3.51 -5.82 -6.26
C PHE A 28 4.18 -4.98 -5.16
N ALA A 29 5.25 -5.50 -4.56
CA ALA A 29 5.99 -4.83 -3.49
C ALA A 29 6.73 -3.60 -4.02
N ARG A 30 7.41 -3.71 -5.17
CA ARG A 30 8.15 -2.61 -5.80
C ARG A 30 7.23 -1.46 -6.16
N ASN A 31 5.98 -1.71 -6.55
CA ASN A 31 5.02 -0.65 -6.82
C ASN A 31 4.54 0.09 -5.55
N ARG A 32 4.88 -0.42 -4.36
CA ARG A 32 4.47 0.13 -3.06
C ARG A 32 5.62 0.79 -2.31
N VAL A 33 6.82 0.21 -2.33
CA VAL A 33 7.99 0.80 -1.65
C VAL A 33 8.92 1.57 -2.58
N LYS A 34 9.55 2.62 -2.05
CA LYS A 34 10.52 3.44 -2.81
C LYS A 34 11.79 2.65 -3.14
N ASP A 35 12.38 2.03 -2.13
CA ASP A 35 13.64 1.31 -2.23
C ASP A 35 13.42 -0.13 -2.73
N PRO A 36 14.02 -0.52 -3.89
CA PRO A 36 13.95 -1.89 -4.38
C PRO A 36 14.48 -2.94 -3.38
N ALA A 37 15.49 -2.61 -2.58
CA ALA A 37 16.05 -3.54 -1.60
C ALA A 37 15.03 -3.86 -0.50
N VAL A 38 14.27 -2.85 -0.05
CA VAL A 38 13.14 -3.06 0.88
C VAL A 38 12.08 -3.97 0.27
N ALA A 39 11.82 -3.86 -1.03
CA ALA A 39 10.85 -4.73 -1.70
C ALA A 39 11.32 -6.19 -1.69
N ASP A 40 12.60 -6.41 -2.03
CA ASP A 40 13.22 -7.73 -2.04
C ASP A 40 13.22 -8.35 -0.63
N ASP A 41 13.51 -7.57 0.41
CA ASP A 41 13.46 -8.00 1.82
C ASP A 41 12.04 -8.38 2.26
N LEU A 42 11.04 -7.59 1.91
CA LEU A 42 9.64 -7.87 2.26
C LEU A 42 9.13 -9.16 1.60
N VAL A 43 9.55 -9.45 0.37
CA VAL A 43 9.20 -10.71 -0.30
C VAL A 43 9.92 -11.89 0.34
N GLN A 44 11.19 -11.74 0.70
CA GLN A 44 11.92 -12.78 1.44
C GLN A 44 11.26 -13.08 2.80
N LEU A 45 10.93 -12.04 3.58
CA LEU A 45 10.23 -12.19 4.86
C LEU A 45 8.84 -12.82 4.70
N THR A 46 8.17 -12.55 3.57
CA THR A 46 6.91 -13.22 3.22
C THR A 46 7.11 -14.72 3.09
N PHE A 47 8.11 -15.17 2.33
CA PHE A 47 8.39 -16.60 2.18
C PHE A 47 8.87 -17.25 3.48
N VAL A 48 9.67 -16.58 4.29
CA VAL A 48 10.08 -17.09 5.61
C VAL A 48 8.86 -17.30 6.51
N SER A 49 8.00 -16.29 6.65
CA SER A 49 6.77 -16.43 7.45
C SER A 49 5.79 -17.44 6.87
N ALA A 50 5.69 -17.55 5.54
CA ALA A 50 4.89 -18.58 4.89
C ALA A 50 5.45 -19.98 5.20
N TRP A 51 6.76 -20.19 5.15
CA TRP A 51 7.38 -21.46 5.52
C TRP A 51 7.07 -21.83 6.97
N GLU A 52 7.25 -20.91 7.92
CA GLU A 52 6.97 -21.12 9.34
C GLU A 52 5.51 -21.51 9.61
N THR A 53 4.58 -20.99 8.80
CA THR A 53 3.13 -21.17 8.98
C THR A 53 2.49 -22.13 7.98
N LEU A 54 3.27 -22.77 7.11
CA LEU A 54 2.77 -23.66 6.04
C LEU A 54 1.90 -24.81 6.59
N ASP A 55 2.14 -25.30 7.80
CA ASP A 55 1.32 -26.37 8.40
C ASP A 55 -0.08 -25.89 8.82
N ARG A 56 -0.29 -24.57 8.90
CA ARG A 56 -1.59 -23.93 9.16
C ARG A 56 -2.33 -23.55 7.89
N PHE A 57 -1.71 -23.73 6.72
CA PHE A 57 -2.36 -23.46 5.46
C PHE A 57 -3.37 -24.58 5.15
N ALA A 58 -4.65 -24.29 5.40
CA ALA A 58 -5.74 -25.25 5.25
C ALA A 58 -6.15 -25.51 3.80
N GLY A 59 -5.63 -24.73 2.83
CA GLY A 59 -6.00 -24.86 1.41
C GLY A 59 -7.32 -24.17 1.02
N ASP A 60 -7.95 -23.43 1.94
CA ASP A 60 -9.21 -22.69 1.69
C ASP A 60 -9.06 -21.49 0.74
N SER A 61 -7.82 -21.17 0.37
CA SER A 61 -7.50 -20.13 -0.61
C SER A 61 -6.33 -20.59 -1.48
N SER A 62 -6.11 -19.93 -2.62
CA SER A 62 -4.94 -20.23 -3.43
C SER A 62 -3.64 -19.86 -2.69
N PRO A 63 -2.52 -20.59 -2.90
CA PRO A 63 -1.23 -20.22 -2.34
C PRO A 63 -0.82 -18.78 -2.68
N ARG A 64 -1.17 -18.32 -3.89
CA ARG A 64 -0.99 -16.93 -4.32
C ARG A 64 -1.73 -15.97 -3.39
N THR A 65 -3.05 -16.14 -3.21
CA THR A 65 -3.86 -15.29 -2.32
C THR A 65 -3.28 -15.23 -0.91
N TRP A 66 -2.87 -16.37 -0.39
CA TRP A 66 -2.29 -16.48 0.95
C TRP A 66 -0.94 -15.76 1.08
N LEU A 67 -0.03 -15.92 0.12
CA LEU A 67 1.25 -15.21 0.08
C LEU A 67 1.07 -13.69 -0.03
N PHE A 68 0.12 -13.23 -0.86
CA PHE A 68 -0.22 -11.81 -0.95
C PHE A 68 -0.81 -11.27 0.35
N ALA A 69 -1.62 -12.04 1.07
CA ALA A 69 -2.13 -11.65 2.37
C ALA A 69 -0.99 -11.47 3.39
N ILE A 70 0.00 -12.37 3.41
CA ILE A 70 1.20 -12.23 4.27
C ILE A 70 1.98 -10.97 3.87
N LEU A 71 2.25 -10.77 2.57
CA LEU A 71 2.98 -9.60 2.06
C LEU A 71 2.29 -8.28 2.41
N LYS A 72 0.95 -8.19 2.26
CA LYS A 72 0.16 -7.01 2.65
C LYS A 72 0.32 -6.69 4.13
N HIS A 73 0.39 -7.70 5.01
CA HIS A 73 0.68 -7.50 6.43
C HIS A 73 2.09 -6.94 6.67
N LYS A 74 3.12 -7.53 6.03
CA LYS A 74 4.51 -7.05 6.14
C LYS A 74 4.65 -5.61 5.65
N LEU A 75 3.99 -5.25 4.55
CA LEU A 75 3.93 -3.88 4.04
C LEU A 75 3.29 -2.93 5.04
N ALA A 76 2.15 -3.30 5.64
CA ALA A 76 1.53 -2.49 6.69
C ALA A 76 2.47 -2.27 7.89
N ASP A 77 3.16 -3.31 8.35
CA ASP A 77 4.16 -3.21 9.43
C ASP A 77 5.32 -2.28 9.06
N HIS A 78 5.83 -2.40 7.83
CA HIS A 78 6.87 -1.53 7.30
C HIS A 78 6.43 -0.06 7.33
N TYR A 79 5.24 0.27 6.80
CA TYR A 79 4.74 1.65 6.80
C TYR A 79 4.51 2.21 8.19
N ARG A 80 4.01 1.41 9.15
CA ARG A 80 3.91 1.83 10.56
C ARG A 80 5.28 2.16 11.15
N LYS A 81 6.34 1.45 10.75
CA LYS A 81 7.70 1.74 11.20
C LYS A 81 8.22 3.03 10.55
N VAL A 82 8.14 3.15 9.22
CA VAL A 82 8.56 4.34 8.47
C VAL A 82 7.86 5.60 9.00
N TYR A 83 6.56 5.55 9.22
CA TYR A 83 5.81 6.69 9.77
C TYR A 83 6.33 7.13 11.14
N ARG A 84 6.57 6.18 12.06
CA ARG A 84 7.11 6.47 13.40
C ARG A 84 8.53 7.01 13.37
N GLU A 85 9.36 6.53 12.44
CA GLU A 85 10.74 7.01 12.26
C GLU A 85 10.75 8.40 11.61
N GLY A 86 9.87 8.67 10.66
CA GLY A 86 9.67 9.99 10.04
C GLY A 86 9.12 11.06 11.01
N ILE A 87 8.41 10.67 12.07
CA ILE A 87 8.05 11.58 13.17
C ILE A 87 9.29 12.11 13.90
N LYS A 88 10.39 11.36 13.95
CA LYS A 88 11.62 11.80 14.64
C LYS A 88 12.42 12.85 13.86
N VAL A 89 12.13 13.05 12.57
CA VAL A 89 12.94 13.91 11.67
C VAL A 89 12.25 15.23 11.31
N SER A 90 10.93 15.39 11.52
CA SER A 90 10.23 16.63 11.19
C SER A 90 9.44 17.16 12.39
N GLY A 91 10.16 17.90 13.23
CA GLY A 91 9.57 18.95 14.06
C GLY A 91 9.30 20.17 13.18
N THR A 92 8.03 20.59 13.15
CA THR A 92 7.56 21.89 12.64
C THR A 92 7.69 22.10 11.12
N GLU A 93 6.64 21.74 10.36
CA GLU A 93 6.37 22.38 9.06
C GLU A 93 5.08 23.17 9.17
N THR A 94 5.23 24.49 9.08
CA THR A 94 4.19 25.51 9.12
C THR A 94 3.26 25.44 7.92
N VAL A 95 1.96 25.60 8.18
CA VAL A 95 0.87 25.69 7.20
C VAL A 95 1.12 26.86 6.25
N GLY A 96 1.27 26.56 4.95
CA GLY A 96 1.35 27.55 3.89
C GLY A 96 0.16 27.39 2.93
N ASP A 97 -0.63 28.46 2.87
CA ASP A 97 -1.69 28.87 1.92
C ASP A 97 -2.65 27.79 1.38
N ASP A 98 -3.91 27.87 1.81
CA ASP A 98 -4.95 26.85 1.64
C ASP A 98 -5.97 27.26 0.55
N PRO A 99 -5.99 26.60 -0.62
CA PRO A 99 -7.02 26.82 -1.65
C PRO A 99 -8.42 26.30 -1.25
N SER A 100 -8.58 25.72 -0.06
CA SER A 100 -9.75 24.95 0.33
C SER A 100 -10.94 25.73 0.90
N GLU A 101 -10.81 27.06 1.07
CA GLU A 101 -11.91 27.90 1.58
C GLU A 101 -13.18 27.88 0.70
N THR A 102 -13.10 27.44 -0.55
CA THR A 102 -14.24 27.43 -1.49
C THR A 102 -15.05 26.13 -1.50
N LEU A 103 -14.63 25.10 -0.77
CA LEU A 103 -15.13 23.73 -0.99
C LEU A 103 -15.86 23.11 0.22
N PHE A 104 -15.93 23.83 1.34
CA PHE A 104 -16.55 23.35 2.58
C PHE A 104 -17.64 24.31 3.06
N VAL A 105 -18.74 23.75 3.58
CA VAL A 105 -19.59 24.52 4.50
C VAL A 105 -18.87 24.68 5.84
N PRO A 106 -19.13 25.76 6.61
CA PRO A 106 -18.46 26.06 7.89
C PRO A 106 -18.52 24.95 8.96
N ASN A 107 -19.37 23.94 8.76
CA ASN A 107 -19.52 22.81 9.67
C ASN A 107 -18.72 21.56 9.24
N GLY A 108 -17.84 21.66 8.23
CA GLY A 108 -16.88 20.61 7.87
C GLY A 108 -17.48 19.39 7.15
N HIS A 109 -18.69 19.49 6.61
CA HIS A 109 -19.34 18.40 5.86
C HIS A 109 -19.21 18.56 4.34
N TRP A 110 -19.18 17.42 3.64
CA TRP A 110 -19.15 17.30 2.18
C TRP A 110 -20.49 17.67 1.55
N HIS A 111 -20.46 18.22 0.33
CA HIS A 111 -21.63 18.18 -0.56
C HIS A 111 -21.90 16.71 -0.97
N SER A 112 -23.17 16.29 -0.93
CA SER A 112 -23.63 14.90 -1.06
C SER A 112 -23.24 14.18 -2.35
N ASP A 113 -22.77 14.91 -3.36
CA ASP A 113 -22.75 14.46 -4.75
C ASP A 113 -21.45 13.73 -5.16
N HIS A 114 -20.53 13.47 -4.22
CA HIS A 114 -19.17 13.03 -4.53
C HIS A 114 -18.67 11.79 -3.78
N ARG A 115 -19.56 10.88 -3.39
CA ARG A 115 -19.20 9.62 -2.71
C ARG A 115 -18.89 8.49 -3.72
N PRO A 116 -17.65 7.99 -3.84
CA PRO A 116 -17.34 6.87 -4.74
C PRO A 116 -17.81 5.53 -4.15
N GLN A 117 -18.27 4.62 -5.01
CA GLN A 117 -18.65 3.24 -4.69
C GLN A 117 -17.49 2.27 -4.95
N HIS A 118 -17.47 1.16 -4.22
CA HIS A 118 -16.38 0.18 -4.18
C HIS A 118 -16.54 -0.84 -5.32
N GLU A 119 -15.49 -1.10 -6.09
CA GLU A 119 -15.43 -2.19 -7.07
C GLU A 119 -14.45 -3.26 -6.57
N GLU A 120 -14.79 -4.53 -6.78
CA GLU A 120 -14.00 -5.68 -6.32
C GLU A 120 -12.82 -5.94 -7.27
N ASP A 121 -11.66 -6.24 -6.68
CA ASP A 121 -10.36 -6.38 -7.35
C ASP A 121 -10.33 -7.47 -8.45
N VAL A 122 -10.35 -7.07 -9.72
CA VAL A 122 -9.98 -7.92 -10.88
C VAL A 122 -8.57 -7.56 -11.32
N PHE A 123 -7.58 -8.35 -10.92
CA PHE A 123 -6.21 -8.22 -11.42
C PHE A 123 -6.05 -8.97 -12.75
N GLN A 124 -6.29 -8.29 -13.88
CA GLN A 124 -5.87 -8.74 -15.21
C GLN A 124 -4.66 -7.92 -15.67
N GLU A 125 -3.64 -8.61 -16.16
CA GLU A 125 -2.39 -8.01 -16.65
C GLU A 125 -2.50 -7.72 -18.15
N ASP A 126 -2.72 -6.46 -18.50
CA ASP A 126 -2.57 -5.93 -19.86
C ASP A 126 -1.49 -4.82 -19.86
N ASP A 127 -0.77 -4.65 -20.98
CA ASP A 127 0.34 -3.70 -21.16
C ASP A 127 -0.01 -2.22 -20.86
N GLU A 128 -1.30 -1.86 -20.91
CA GLU A 128 -1.78 -0.51 -20.53
C GLU A 128 -1.64 -0.25 -19.02
N ASN A 129 -1.77 -1.30 -18.19
CA ASN A 129 -1.60 -1.20 -16.74
C ASN A 129 -0.16 -0.84 -16.38
N GLU A 130 0.85 -1.20 -17.17
CA GLU A 130 2.23 -0.83 -16.86
C GLU A 130 2.49 0.68 -16.96
N LYS A 131 1.87 1.37 -17.93
CA LYS A 131 2.02 2.83 -18.08
C LYS A 131 1.36 3.56 -16.92
N LEU A 132 0.16 3.12 -16.55
CA LEU A 132 -0.57 3.63 -15.40
C LEU A 132 0.19 3.37 -14.10
N ASP A 133 0.70 2.15 -13.88
CA ASP A 133 1.47 1.78 -12.69
C ASP A 133 2.75 2.60 -12.56
N ARG A 134 3.48 2.82 -13.66
CA ARG A 134 4.67 3.69 -13.65
C ARG A 134 4.32 5.13 -13.30
N ALA A 135 3.21 5.67 -13.83
CA ALA A 135 2.76 7.01 -13.52
C ALA A 135 2.32 7.14 -12.06
N LEU A 136 1.53 6.18 -11.57
CA LEU A 136 1.06 6.11 -10.19
C LEU A 136 2.24 6.05 -9.21
N ARG A 137 3.20 5.14 -9.43
CA ARG A 137 4.40 5.03 -8.59
C ARG A 137 5.17 6.35 -8.52
N HIS A 138 5.38 6.99 -9.67
CA HIS A 138 6.05 8.28 -9.71
C HIS A 138 5.29 9.36 -8.92
N CYS A 139 3.97 9.41 -9.05
CA CYS A 139 3.15 10.37 -8.32
C CYS A 139 3.10 10.10 -6.81
N LEU A 140 3.13 8.83 -6.39
CA LEU A 140 3.29 8.44 -4.99
C LEU A 140 4.69 8.80 -4.44
N ASP A 141 5.74 8.75 -5.26
CA ASP A 141 7.09 9.19 -4.89
C ASP A 141 7.18 10.70 -4.64
N ALA A 142 6.38 11.49 -5.35
CA ALA A 142 6.29 12.95 -5.22
C ALA A 142 5.42 13.42 -4.02
N LEU A 143 4.72 12.52 -3.34
CA LEU A 143 3.97 12.84 -2.13
C LEU A 143 4.90 12.98 -0.92
N PRO A 144 4.57 13.90 0.02
CA PRO A 144 5.15 13.86 1.36
C PRO A 144 4.96 12.49 2.01
N GLU A 145 5.97 12.00 2.71
CA GLU A 145 6.03 10.63 3.23
C GLU A 145 4.85 10.28 4.15
N ARG A 146 4.37 11.24 4.94
CA ARG A 146 3.18 11.09 5.80
C ARG A 146 1.91 10.83 5.00
N TRP A 147 1.67 11.65 3.98
CA TRP A 147 0.48 11.57 3.13
C TRP A 147 0.47 10.32 2.27
N ARG A 148 1.66 9.95 1.77
CA ARG A 148 1.87 8.70 1.04
C ARG A 148 1.50 7.50 1.90
N THR A 149 2.06 7.42 3.10
CA THR A 149 1.81 6.30 4.03
C THR A 149 0.31 6.11 4.29
N VAL A 150 -0.42 7.20 4.55
CA VAL A 150 -1.86 7.15 4.80
C VAL A 150 -2.63 6.65 3.58
N VAL A 151 -2.32 7.15 2.38
CA VAL A 151 -2.99 6.72 1.14
C VAL A 151 -2.63 5.30 0.73
N GLU A 152 -1.38 4.87 0.92
CA GLU A 152 -0.96 3.51 0.64
C GLU A 152 -1.65 2.52 1.58
N MET A 153 -1.70 2.82 2.89
CA MET A 153 -2.45 1.99 3.83
C MET A 153 -3.95 1.95 3.50
N LYS A 154 -4.56 3.07 3.09
CA LYS A 154 -5.99 3.14 2.80
C LYS A 154 -6.38 2.44 1.49
N TYR A 155 -5.68 2.73 0.40
CA TYR A 155 -6.13 2.35 -0.94
C TYR A 155 -5.36 1.17 -1.53
N LEU A 156 -4.12 0.93 -1.09
CA LEU A 156 -3.27 -0.11 -1.67
C LEU A 156 -3.18 -1.35 -0.78
N LEU A 157 -3.42 -1.20 0.53
CA LEU A 157 -3.45 -2.27 1.54
C LEU A 157 -4.84 -2.50 2.13
N ASP A 158 -5.84 -1.75 1.65
CA ASP A 158 -7.25 -1.85 2.03
C ASP A 158 -7.48 -1.88 3.56
N LYS A 159 -6.80 -0.96 4.27
CA LYS A 159 -6.97 -0.80 5.72
C LYS A 159 -8.08 0.19 6.03
N ASP A 160 -8.85 -0.11 7.08
CA ASP A 160 -9.88 0.78 7.60
C ASP A 160 -9.30 2.06 8.17
N SER A 161 -10.07 3.14 8.09
CA SER A 161 -9.67 4.45 8.61
C SER A 161 -9.29 4.39 10.09
N ASP A 162 -10.03 3.63 10.89
CA ASP A 162 -9.79 3.52 12.32
C ASP A 162 -8.50 2.77 12.62
N ALA A 163 -8.26 1.67 11.89
CA ALA A 163 -7.02 0.90 12.00
C ALA A 163 -5.79 1.71 11.57
N ILE A 164 -5.91 2.55 10.54
CA ILE A 164 -4.83 3.45 10.11
C ILE A 164 -4.59 4.53 11.16
N ARG A 165 -5.65 5.15 11.67
CA ARG A 165 -5.55 6.20 12.69
C ARG A 165 -4.89 5.70 13.97
N GLU A 166 -5.33 4.56 14.48
CA GLU A 166 -4.75 3.94 15.66
C GLU A 166 -3.27 3.59 15.42
N ALA A 167 -2.97 2.96 14.29
CA ALA A 167 -1.60 2.55 13.95
C ALA A 167 -0.63 3.73 13.78
N LEU A 168 -1.12 4.87 13.30
CA LEU A 168 -0.32 6.06 13.03
C LEU A 168 -0.42 7.14 14.13
N GLY A 169 -1.28 6.94 15.15
CA GLY A 169 -1.51 7.92 16.21
C GLY A 169 -2.17 9.21 15.71
N LEU A 170 -3.10 9.11 14.75
CA LEU A 170 -3.75 10.25 14.10
C LEU A 170 -5.15 10.54 14.65
N SER A 171 -5.46 11.83 14.83
CA SER A 171 -6.83 12.27 15.02
C SER A 171 -7.65 12.13 13.73
N GLU A 172 -8.98 12.11 13.85
CA GLU A 172 -9.91 11.98 12.73
C GLU A 172 -9.69 13.07 11.68
N THR A 173 -9.67 14.30 12.14
CA THR A 173 -9.50 15.49 11.31
C THR A 173 -8.17 15.45 10.56
N ASN A 174 -7.08 15.09 11.26
CA ASN A 174 -5.75 15.01 10.65
C ASN A 174 -5.67 13.90 9.61
N TYR A 175 -6.27 12.73 9.86
CA TYR A 175 -6.34 11.64 8.88
C TYR A 175 -7.06 12.07 7.60
N TRP A 176 -8.28 12.63 7.71
CA TRP A 176 -9.04 13.06 6.55
C TRP A 176 -8.35 14.18 5.76
N GLN A 177 -7.69 15.12 6.44
CA GLN A 177 -6.87 16.15 5.81
C GLN A 177 -5.71 15.53 5.02
N GLN A 178 -4.98 14.57 5.58
CA GLN A 178 -3.88 13.90 4.89
C GLN A 178 -4.36 13.10 3.68
N VAL A 179 -5.44 12.31 3.81
CA VAL A 179 -6.06 11.57 2.70
C VAL A 179 -6.48 12.52 1.58
N HIS A 180 -7.17 13.61 1.92
CA HIS A 180 -7.67 14.56 0.92
C HIS A 180 -6.53 15.23 0.15
N ARG A 181 -5.54 15.78 0.86
CA ARG A 181 -4.37 16.43 0.24
C ARG A 181 -3.60 15.47 -0.66
N ALA A 182 -3.43 14.23 -0.21
CA ALA A 182 -2.80 13.19 -1.01
C ALA A 182 -3.59 12.90 -2.29
N LYS A 183 -4.93 12.76 -2.22
CA LYS A 183 -5.78 12.53 -3.40
C LYS A 183 -5.72 13.68 -4.40
N LEU A 184 -5.80 14.93 -3.95
CA LEU A 184 -5.71 16.09 -4.84
C LEU A 184 -4.35 16.13 -5.56
N LYS A 185 -3.25 15.91 -4.83
CA LYS A 185 -1.91 15.92 -5.40
C LYS A 185 -1.67 14.74 -6.36
N LEU A 186 -2.19 13.56 -6.03
CA LEU A 186 -2.16 12.40 -6.92
C LEU A 186 -2.95 12.64 -8.20
N ARG A 187 -4.18 13.16 -8.10
CA ARG A 187 -5.03 13.49 -9.24
C ARG A 187 -4.32 14.45 -10.19
N ALA A 188 -3.85 15.58 -9.68
CA ALA A 188 -3.14 16.58 -10.48
C ALA A 188 -1.88 16.00 -11.16
N CYS A 189 -1.12 15.16 -10.46
CA CYS A 189 0.09 14.53 -11.01
C CYS A 189 -0.22 13.48 -12.09
N ILE A 190 -1.26 12.66 -11.89
CA ILE A 190 -1.65 11.63 -12.83
C ILE A 190 -2.25 12.26 -14.09
N GLU A 191 -3.15 13.24 -13.94
CA GLU A 191 -3.73 14.00 -15.07
C GLU A 191 -2.62 14.67 -15.90
N ASP A 192 -1.65 15.32 -15.25
CA ASP A 192 -0.48 15.90 -15.92
C ASP A 192 0.28 14.88 -16.79
N ARG A 193 0.57 13.71 -16.24
CA ARG A 193 1.42 12.70 -16.88
C ARG A 193 0.71 11.86 -17.93
N LEU A 194 -0.58 11.61 -17.77
CA LEU A 194 -1.38 10.85 -18.73
C LEU A 194 -1.91 11.72 -19.86
N ILE A 195 -2.22 13.00 -19.60
CA ILE A 195 -2.79 13.91 -20.62
C ILE A 195 -1.68 14.60 -21.44
N ARG A 196 -0.57 15.07 -20.83
CA ARG A 196 0.46 15.82 -21.57
C ARG A 196 1.41 14.96 -22.41
N LYS A 197 1.38 13.63 -22.28
CA LYS A 197 2.16 12.71 -23.13
C LYS A 197 1.46 12.27 -24.42
N ASN A 198 0.23 12.74 -24.66
CA ASN A 198 -0.53 12.47 -25.89
C ASN A 198 -0.43 13.59 -26.93
N HIS A 199 0.56 14.48 -26.82
CA HIS A 199 0.84 15.52 -27.82
C HIS A 199 2.32 15.57 -28.21
#